data_AF-A0AAU9GEQ1-F1
#
_entry.id   AF-A0AAU9GEQ1-F1
#
_cell.length_a   1.000
_cell.length_b   1.000
_cell.length_c   1.000
_cell.angle_alpha   90.00
_cell.angle_beta   90.00
_cell.angle_gamma   90.00
#
_symmetry.space_group_name_H-M   'P 1'
#
loop_
_entity.id
_entity.type
_entity.pdbx_description
1 polymer ?
#
loop_
_entity_poly.entity_id
_entity_poly.type
_entity_poly.pdbx_seq_one_letter_code
_entity_poly.pdbx_strand_id
1 'polypeptide(L)'
;MRKVSTGLLLLGSCLRLSLLLSPADAQAAHLTKRSYSDQSVHGYMTERTCWWNEVCKEEFQSLFRCKCPQYSYCRSPGRYYNAYCSMTDTGYIWTQPNWDWGS
;
A
#
# COMPACT_ATOMS: atom_id res chain seq x y z
N MET A 1 14.40 -72.63 29.12
CA MET A 1 13.36 -71.58 29.21
C MET A 1 14.08 -70.23 29.18
N ARG A 2 13.95 -69.43 28.09
CA ARG A 2 13.26 -68.11 28.01
C ARG A 2 13.62 -67.16 29.18
N LYS A 3 13.95 -65.86 29.04
CA LYS A 3 14.11 -64.91 27.93
C LYS A 3 14.74 -63.63 28.54
N VAL A 4 15.65 -62.98 27.78
CA VAL A 4 15.92 -61.54 27.59
C VAL A 4 16.08 -60.58 28.79
N SER A 5 17.26 -59.94 28.79
CA SER A 5 17.76 -58.83 29.61
C SER A 5 16.90 -57.58 29.64
N THR A 6 16.80 -57.00 30.84
CA THR A 6 16.39 -55.61 31.11
C THR A 6 17.40 -54.97 32.04
N GLY A 7 18.02 -53.89 31.61
CA GLY A 7 19.00 -53.14 32.41
C GLY A 7 19.27 -51.76 31.80
N LEU A 8 18.18 -51.06 31.50
CA LEU A 8 18.09 -49.74 30.88
C LEU A 8 18.59 -48.65 31.85
N LEU A 9 19.88 -48.33 31.86
CA LEU A 9 20.40 -47.12 32.49
C LEU A 9 21.66 -46.68 31.76
N LEU A 10 21.53 -45.71 30.85
CA LEU A 10 22.58 -44.80 30.36
C LEU A 10 21.98 -44.09 29.14
N LEU A 11 21.38 -42.91 29.31
CA LEU A 11 21.11 -41.86 28.29
C LEU A 11 20.11 -40.87 28.90
N GLY A 12 20.56 -39.93 29.74
CA GLY A 12 19.64 -39.03 30.44
C GLY A 12 20.22 -37.70 30.93
N SER A 13 21.33 -37.20 30.38
CA SER A 13 21.96 -35.96 30.87
C SER A 13 22.46 -35.02 29.77
N CYS A 14 21.66 -34.77 28.73
CA CYS A 14 21.96 -33.71 27.75
C CYS A 14 20.78 -32.76 27.45
N LEU A 15 19.68 -32.81 28.20
CA LEU A 15 18.44 -32.12 27.80
C LEU A 15 18.15 -30.78 28.50
N ARG A 16 19.18 -30.00 28.90
CA ARG A 16 18.97 -28.78 29.70
C ARG A 16 19.80 -27.57 29.25
N LEU A 17 20.22 -27.47 27.98
CA LEU A 17 21.01 -26.33 27.51
C LEU A 17 20.74 -25.92 26.04
N SER A 18 19.47 -25.76 25.64
CA SER A 18 19.14 -25.43 24.24
C SER A 18 17.92 -24.52 24.01
N LEU A 19 17.43 -23.77 25.00
CA LEU A 19 16.28 -22.87 24.81
C LEU A 19 16.52 -21.43 25.33
N LEU A 20 17.53 -20.73 24.79
CA LEU A 20 17.63 -19.26 24.94
C LEU A 20 17.97 -18.55 23.61
N LEU A 21 17.56 -19.11 22.47
CA LEU A 21 17.63 -18.40 21.19
C LEU A 21 16.22 -18.11 20.70
N SER A 22 15.58 -17.10 21.30
CA SER A 22 14.42 -16.48 20.67
C SER A 22 14.89 -15.79 19.39
N PRO A 23 14.37 -16.12 18.20
CA PRO A 23 14.57 -15.27 17.06
C PRO A 23 13.91 -13.93 17.41
N ALA A 24 14.71 -12.87 17.46
CA ALA A 24 14.16 -11.52 17.36
C ALA A 24 13.51 -11.46 15.98
N ASP A 25 12.19 -11.61 15.95
CA ASP A 25 11.36 -11.47 14.76
C ASP A 25 11.53 -10.02 14.29
N ALA A 26 12.55 -9.79 13.45
CA ALA A 26 12.78 -8.52 12.79
C ALA A 26 11.66 -8.36 11.77
N GLN A 27 10.49 -7.96 12.26
CA GLN A 27 9.36 -7.55 11.45
C GLN A 27 9.79 -6.27 10.75
N ALA A 28 10.44 -6.42 9.60
CA ALA A 28 10.62 -5.35 8.66
C ALA A 28 9.23 -4.76 8.42
N ALA A 29 8.99 -3.56 8.94
CA ALA A 29 7.76 -2.84 8.74
C ALA A 29 7.61 -2.62 7.23
N HIS A 30 6.83 -3.49 6.57
CA HIS A 30 6.45 -3.32 5.19
C HIS A 30 5.57 -2.06 5.15
N LEU A 31 6.18 -0.94 4.79
CA LEU A 31 5.49 0.33 4.50
C LEU A 31 4.62 0.09 3.28
N THR A 32 3.46 -0.53 3.49
CA THR A 32 2.44 -0.70 2.46
C THR A 32 1.96 0.71 2.14
N LYS A 33 2.45 1.24 1.03
CA LYS A 33 2.12 2.58 0.54
C LYS A 33 0.63 2.59 0.18
N ARG A 34 -0.22 2.94 1.15
CA ARG A 34 -1.67 2.92 0.97
C ARG A 34 -2.06 4.02 -0.01
N SER A 35 -2.60 3.64 -1.16
CA SER A 35 -3.38 4.53 -2.00
C SER A 35 -4.84 4.47 -1.57
N TYR A 36 -5.50 5.62 -1.55
CA TYR A 36 -6.94 5.72 -1.34
C TYR A 36 -7.55 6.29 -2.62
N SER A 37 -8.49 5.56 -3.22
CA SER A 37 -9.21 6.02 -4.39
C SER A 37 -10.53 6.67 -3.98
N ASP A 38 -10.77 7.87 -4.50
CA ASP A 38 -11.97 8.67 -4.26
C ASP A 38 -12.70 8.90 -5.58
N GLN A 39 -14.01 8.69 -5.57
CA GLN A 39 -14.88 8.87 -6.73
C GLN A 39 -15.92 9.97 -6.52
N SER A 40 -15.80 10.80 -5.48
CA SER A 40 -16.79 11.85 -5.12
C SER A 40 -16.87 13.02 -6.10
N VAL A 41 -15.92 13.11 -7.04
CA VAL A 41 -15.80 14.18 -8.02
C VAL A 41 -16.14 13.60 -9.39
N HIS A 42 -17.19 14.12 -10.03
CA HIS A 42 -17.82 13.49 -11.19
C HIS A 42 -17.81 14.32 -12.47
N GLY A 43 -17.10 15.45 -12.51
CA GLY A 43 -17.09 16.31 -13.69
C GLY A 43 -15.91 17.26 -13.72
N TYR A 44 -15.79 18.00 -14.82
CA TYR A 44 -14.74 18.99 -15.04
C TYR A 44 -15.34 20.39 -15.15
N MET A 45 -14.70 21.36 -14.52
CA MET A 45 -14.98 22.79 -14.67
C MET A 45 -14.55 23.28 -16.06
N THR A 46 -13.44 22.75 -16.60
CA THR A 46 -12.99 23.02 -17.97
C THR A 46 -12.46 21.74 -18.63
N GLU A 47 -12.74 21.55 -19.92
CA GLU A 47 -12.30 20.37 -20.69
C GLU A 47 -10.84 20.47 -21.19
N ARG A 48 -9.98 21.16 -20.45
CA ARG A 48 -8.55 21.24 -20.80
C ARG A 48 -7.78 20.07 -20.20
N THR A 49 -6.66 19.71 -20.81
CA THR A 49 -5.68 18.79 -20.20
C THR A 49 -4.72 19.59 -19.32
N CYS A 50 -4.46 19.12 -18.10
CA CYS A 50 -3.48 19.73 -17.20
C CYS A 50 -2.04 19.38 -17.62
N TRP A 51 -1.08 20.19 -17.19
CA TRP A 51 0.34 19.82 -17.18
C TRP A 51 0.71 18.96 -15.97
N TRP A 52 1.93 18.43 -16.00
CA TRP A 52 2.53 17.75 -14.85
C TRP A 52 2.65 18.70 -13.66
N ASN A 53 2.26 18.20 -12.47
CA ASN A 53 2.22 18.95 -11.23
C ASN A 53 1.32 20.20 -11.25
N GLU A 54 0.42 20.31 -12.24
CA GLU A 54 -0.62 21.32 -12.23
C GLU A 54 -1.79 20.86 -11.35
N VAL A 55 -2.51 21.81 -10.75
CA VAL A 55 -3.67 21.54 -9.90
C VAL A 55 -4.82 20.99 -10.74
N CYS A 56 -5.14 19.72 -10.56
CA CYS A 56 -6.28 19.05 -11.21
C CYS A 56 -7.57 19.16 -10.38
N LYS A 57 -7.48 19.31 -9.05
CA LYS A 57 -8.64 19.48 -8.16
C LYS A 57 -8.26 20.34 -6.95
N GLU A 58 -9.08 21.34 -6.65
CA GLU A 58 -8.89 22.21 -5.49
C GLU A 58 -9.53 21.61 -4.24
N GLU A 59 -9.15 22.13 -3.08
CA GLU A 59 -9.80 21.80 -1.82
C GLU A 59 -11.32 22.06 -1.89
N PHE A 60 -12.10 21.13 -1.33
CA PHE A 60 -13.56 21.20 -1.22
C PHE A 60 -14.38 21.32 -2.53
N GLN A 61 -13.75 21.30 -3.70
CA GLN A 61 -14.46 21.31 -4.97
C GLN A 61 -15.01 19.92 -5.33
N SER A 62 -16.22 19.91 -5.90
CA SER A 62 -16.89 18.72 -6.46
C SER A 62 -16.64 18.52 -7.96
N LEU A 63 -15.84 19.40 -8.56
CA LEU A 63 -15.44 19.37 -9.97
C LEU A 63 -13.91 19.42 -10.09
N PHE A 64 -13.36 18.71 -11.07
CA PHE A 64 -11.96 18.82 -11.48
C PHE A 64 -11.74 20.13 -12.24
N ARG A 65 -10.55 20.73 -12.14
CA ARG A 65 -10.20 21.89 -12.97
C ARG A 65 -9.91 21.49 -14.41
N CYS A 66 -9.24 20.36 -14.61
CA CYS A 66 -8.75 19.88 -15.89
C CYS A 66 -8.51 18.36 -15.81
N LYS A 67 -8.37 17.70 -16.96
CA LYS A 67 -8.05 16.28 -17.06
C LYS A 67 -6.55 16.07 -16.98
N CYS A 68 -6.05 15.19 -16.12
CA CYS A 68 -4.63 14.86 -16.14
C CYS A 68 -4.22 14.19 -17.46
N PRO A 69 -2.95 14.31 -17.89
CA PRO A 69 -2.47 13.63 -19.10
C PRO A 69 -2.43 12.11 -18.89
N GLN A 70 -2.37 11.34 -19.98
CA GLN A 70 -2.29 9.87 -19.93
C GLN A 70 -1.20 9.38 -18.95
N TYR A 71 -1.43 8.23 -18.32
CA TYR A 71 -0.52 7.64 -17.31
C TYR A 71 -0.33 8.50 -16.04
N SER A 72 -1.25 9.43 -15.76
CA SER A 72 -1.19 10.31 -14.59
C SER A 72 -2.41 10.20 -13.70
N TYR A 73 -2.21 10.45 -12.41
CA TYR A 73 -3.23 10.46 -11.40
C TYR A 73 -3.43 11.86 -10.84
N CYS A 74 -4.68 12.24 -10.58
CA CYS A 74 -4.99 13.44 -9.81
C CYS A 74 -4.82 13.12 -8.32
N ARG A 75 -3.69 13.55 -7.74
CA ARG A 75 -3.18 13.04 -6.47
C ARG A 75 -2.91 14.14 -5.46
N SER A 76 -3.25 13.91 -4.19
CA SER A 76 -2.83 14.72 -3.06
C SER A 76 -2.25 13.87 -1.90
N PRO A 77 -1.60 14.49 -0.90
CA PRO A 77 -1.24 13.81 0.35
C PRO A 77 -2.45 13.44 1.23
N GLY A 78 -3.64 14.01 0.98
CA GLY A 78 -4.86 13.75 1.76
C GLY A 78 -6.10 14.46 1.23
N ARG A 79 -7.28 14.05 1.69
CA ARG A 79 -8.59 14.51 1.19
C ARG A 79 -8.78 16.03 1.14
N TYR A 80 -8.21 16.74 2.11
CA TYR A 80 -8.42 18.18 2.34
C TYR A 80 -7.35 19.06 1.70
N TYR A 81 -6.52 18.51 0.81
CA TYR A 81 -5.50 19.27 0.09
C TYR A 81 -5.84 19.38 -1.39
N ASN A 82 -5.22 20.36 -2.05
CA ASN A 82 -5.18 20.42 -3.50
C ASN A 82 -4.53 19.15 -4.06
N ALA A 83 -5.06 18.71 -5.19
CA ALA A 83 -4.58 17.57 -5.93
C ALA A 83 -3.87 18.03 -7.19
N TYR A 84 -2.80 17.32 -7.54
CA TYR A 84 -1.91 17.64 -8.65
C TYR A 84 -1.77 16.43 -9.57
N CYS A 85 -1.57 16.66 -10.86
CA CYS A 85 -1.29 15.57 -11.79
C CYS A 85 0.12 15.01 -11.57
N SER A 86 0.20 13.71 -11.28
CA SER A 86 1.46 13.00 -11.01
C SER A 86 1.42 11.58 -11.57
N MET A 87 2.57 11.04 -12.00
CA MET A 87 2.68 9.62 -12.40
C MET A 87 2.55 8.66 -11.21
N THR A 88 2.59 9.17 -9.97
CA THR A 88 2.64 8.32 -8.79
C THR A 88 1.23 7.96 -8.29
N ASP A 89 0.96 6.66 -8.23
CA ASP A 89 -0.30 6.02 -7.85
C ASP A 89 -0.52 5.90 -6.33
N THR A 90 -0.03 6.86 -5.53
CA THR A 90 -0.05 6.72 -4.06
C THR A 90 -0.55 7.95 -3.33
N GLY A 91 -1.01 7.79 -2.09
CA GLY A 91 -1.69 8.87 -1.38
C GLY A 91 -3.18 8.88 -1.72
N TYR A 92 -3.80 10.07 -1.68
CA TYR A 92 -5.20 10.22 -1.99
C TYR A 92 -5.35 10.52 -3.49
N ILE A 93 -6.09 9.69 -4.20
CA ILE A 93 -6.24 9.73 -5.65
C ILE A 93 -7.71 9.93 -5.98
N TRP A 94 -7.99 10.96 -6.76
CA TRP A 94 -9.32 11.12 -7.34
C TRP A 94 -9.40 10.44 -8.69
N THR A 95 -10.36 9.53 -8.82
CA THR A 95 -10.66 8.83 -10.07
C THR A 95 -11.39 9.80 -11.00
N GLN A 96 -10.76 10.10 -12.13
CA GLN A 96 -11.30 11.03 -13.11
C GLN A 96 -12.35 10.32 -14.00
N PRO A 97 -13.50 10.96 -14.30
CA PRO A 97 -14.52 10.39 -15.18
C PRO A 97 -13.99 10.34 -16.62
N ASN A 98 -14.42 9.32 -17.38
CA ASN A 98 -13.96 9.03 -18.76
C ASN A 98 -12.42 8.85 -18.83
N TRP A 99 -11.85 8.27 -17.77
CA TRP A 99 -10.45 7.88 -17.73
C TRP A 99 -10.29 6.49 -18.35
N ASP A 100 -10.37 6.45 -19.68
CA ASP A 100 -10.02 5.26 -20.44
C ASP A 100 -8.51 5.17 -20.56
N TRP A 101 -7.94 4.11 -20.00
CA TRP A 101 -6.53 3.71 -20.15
C TRP A 101 -6.24 3.15 -21.55
N GLY A 102 -6.68 3.84 -22.61
CA GLY A 102 -6.52 3.38 -23.99
C GLY A 102 -7.04 1.94 -24.18
N SER A 103 -8.35 1.78 -24.33
CA SER A 103 -8.89 0.60 -25.03
C SER A 103 -8.63 0.72 -26.53
#